data_AF-A0A812GBZ5-F1
#
_entry.id   AF-A0A812GBZ5-F1
#
_cell.length_a   1.000
_cell.length_b   1.000
_cell.length_c   1.000
_cell.angle_alpha   90.00
_cell.angle_beta   90.00
_cell.angle_gamma   90.00
#
_symmetry.space_group_name_H-M   'P 1'
#
loop_
_entity.id
_entity.type
_entity.pdbx_description
1 polymer ?
#
loop_
_entity_poly.entity_id
_entity_poly.type
_entity_poly.pdbx_seq_one_letter_code
_entity_poly.pdbx_strand_id
1 'polypeptide(L)'
;MDATSSSSAAAAAAAPDNRPIRVELRSALNGELLSELQQEAPCGVGDLQCRLAAKFCDGARPTLLFEGSPLASTDFLREDVSLAVVRRALPEEEALLLQTARKAVSHVKADHLQLVKDLRMPPEPLHDVLAATMSLLDLREHNWVSMKKFLSQRAIVSRLIALEPQQVSFDSQLAVEEIVHRHHNSFNHEVISRCSIALVPFATLIRAFLACWKA
;
A
#
# COMPACT_ATOMS: atom_id res chain seq x y z
N MET A 1 53.56 -37.24 -51.45
CA MET A 1 53.09 -35.88 -51.74
C MET A 1 51.99 -36.09 -52.76
N ASP A 2 50.72 -36.09 -52.43
CA ASP A 2 50.00 -35.21 -51.51
C ASP A 2 48.81 -35.93 -50.84
N ALA A 3 48.47 -35.44 -49.66
CA ALA A 3 47.27 -35.79 -48.92
C ALA A 3 46.22 -34.69 -49.12
N THR A 4 45.05 -35.05 -49.63
CA THR A 4 43.82 -34.24 -49.60
C THR A 4 42.64 -35.21 -49.50
N SER A 5 42.10 -35.45 -48.29
CA SER A 5 40.96 -34.73 -47.70
C SER A 5 39.72 -34.67 -48.59
N SER A 6 38.72 -35.50 -48.26
CA SER A 6 37.30 -35.22 -48.45
C SER A 6 36.50 -36.07 -47.47
N SER A 7 36.13 -35.48 -46.33
CA SER A 7 35.15 -36.03 -45.41
C SER A 7 33.95 -35.09 -45.35
N SER A 8 32.89 -35.54 -46.01
CA SER A 8 31.48 -35.45 -45.63
C SER A 8 31.02 -34.25 -44.79
N ALA A 9 30.29 -33.36 -45.46
CA ALA A 9 29.36 -32.42 -44.84
C ALA A 9 28.27 -33.20 -44.08
N ALA A 10 28.23 -33.02 -42.75
CA ALA A 10 27.09 -33.38 -41.92
C ALA A 10 26.39 -32.09 -41.48
N ALA A 11 25.20 -31.87 -42.03
CA ALA A 11 24.27 -30.84 -41.63
C ALA A 11 23.83 -31.08 -40.17
N ALA A 12 24.22 -30.18 -39.28
CA ALA A 12 23.62 -30.04 -37.96
C ALA A 12 22.86 -28.71 -37.94
N ALA A 13 21.53 -28.82 -37.89
CA ALA A 13 20.61 -27.69 -37.74
C ALA A 13 20.97 -26.91 -36.46
N ALA A 14 21.46 -25.68 -36.63
CA ALA A 14 21.74 -24.76 -35.54
C ALA A 14 20.44 -24.05 -35.14
N ALA A 15 20.00 -24.31 -33.91
CA ALA A 15 18.94 -23.58 -33.22
C ALA A 15 19.23 -22.06 -33.19
N PRO A 16 18.21 -21.19 -33.12
CA PRO A 16 18.42 -19.75 -33.03
C PRO A 16 19.22 -19.40 -31.76
N ASP A 17 20.35 -18.73 -32.00
CA ASP A 17 21.34 -18.27 -31.02
C ASP A 17 20.68 -17.25 -30.06
N ASN A 18 20.08 -17.76 -28.98
CA ASN A 18 19.43 -16.96 -27.94
C ASN A 18 20.48 -16.36 -26.99
N ARG A 19 21.30 -15.45 -27.52
CA ARG A 19 22.19 -14.60 -26.73
C ARG A 19 21.38 -13.53 -26.01
N PRO A 20 21.86 -12.97 -24.88
CA PRO A 20 21.08 -12.09 -24.03
C PRO A 20 20.90 -10.70 -24.66
N ILE A 21 19.99 -10.61 -25.64
CA ILE A 21 19.53 -9.38 -26.30
C ILE A 21 19.15 -8.31 -25.25
N ARG A 22 18.72 -8.73 -24.06
CA ARG A 22 18.33 -7.85 -22.94
C ARG A 22 19.50 -7.02 -22.36
N VAL A 23 20.71 -7.58 -22.32
CA VAL A 23 21.90 -6.86 -21.82
C VAL A 23 22.43 -5.94 -22.91
N GLU A 24 22.46 -6.42 -24.16
CA GLU A 24 22.87 -5.61 -25.31
C GLU A 24 21.96 -4.41 -25.53
N LEU A 25 20.64 -4.58 -25.42
CA LEU A 25 19.70 -3.46 -25.51
C LEU A 25 19.93 -2.44 -24.39
N ARG A 26 20.20 -2.89 -23.16
CA ARG A 26 20.45 -1.98 -22.03
C ARG A 26 21.80 -1.27 -22.17
N SER A 27 22.83 -1.94 -22.67
CA SER A 27 24.14 -1.31 -22.94
C SER A 27 24.09 -0.39 -24.16
N ALA A 28 23.33 -0.74 -25.19
CA ALA A 28 23.12 0.10 -26.37
C ALA A 28 22.33 1.36 -26.01
N LEU A 29 21.22 1.23 -25.26
CA LEU A 29 20.43 2.37 -24.79
C LEU A 29 21.27 3.31 -23.90
N ASN A 30 22.05 2.74 -22.97
CA ASN A 30 22.92 3.53 -22.10
C ASN A 30 24.07 4.18 -22.88
N GLY A 31 24.65 3.50 -23.87
CA GLY A 31 25.73 4.03 -24.71
C GLY A 31 25.27 5.15 -25.65
N GLU A 32 24.06 5.03 -26.20
CA GLU A 32 23.47 6.01 -27.09
C GLU A 32 23.00 7.26 -26.32
N LEU A 33 22.44 7.07 -25.10
CA LEU A 33 22.19 8.16 -24.13
C LEU A 33 23.47 8.89 -23.72
N LEU A 34 24.57 8.16 -23.50
CA LEU A 34 25.88 8.74 -23.13
C LEU A 34 26.49 9.56 -24.27
N SER A 35 26.29 9.11 -25.51
CA SER A 35 26.80 9.79 -26.70
C SER A 35 26.03 11.09 -26.99
N GLU A 36 24.71 11.10 -26.76
CA GLU A 36 23.91 12.34 -26.86
C GLU A 36 24.25 13.34 -25.75
N LEU A 37 24.54 12.89 -24.52
CA LEU A 37 24.95 13.78 -23.42
C LEU A 37 26.33 14.43 -23.63
N GLN A 38 27.23 13.79 -24.38
CA GLN A 38 28.56 14.34 -24.66
C GLN A 38 28.58 15.34 -25.82
N GLN A 39 27.54 15.37 -26.66
CA GLN A 39 27.56 16.13 -27.91
C GLN A 39 26.70 17.40 -27.92
N GLU A 40 25.86 17.66 -26.91
CA GLU A 40 24.98 18.84 -26.91
C GLU A 40 25.38 19.91 -25.89
N ALA A 41 25.50 21.13 -26.44
CA ALA A 41 25.51 22.43 -25.77
C ALA A 41 24.30 22.58 -24.81
N PRO A 42 24.23 23.61 -23.93
CA PRO A 42 23.20 23.69 -22.90
C PRO A 42 21.80 23.91 -23.49
N CYS A 43 21.12 22.82 -23.84
CA CYS A 43 19.70 22.81 -24.18
C CYS A 43 18.88 22.47 -22.93
N GLY A 44 17.69 23.05 -22.83
CA GLY A 44 16.82 22.87 -21.67
C GLY A 44 16.30 21.44 -21.59
N VAL A 45 16.15 20.93 -20.36
CA VAL A 45 15.66 19.56 -20.07
C VAL A 45 14.36 19.21 -20.82
N GLY A 46 13.52 20.20 -21.12
CA GLY A 46 12.28 20.03 -21.90
C GLY A 46 12.49 19.57 -23.34
N ASP A 47 13.55 20.01 -24.02
CA ASP A 47 13.83 19.62 -25.42
C ASP A 47 14.33 18.17 -25.49
N LEU A 48 15.13 17.75 -24.51
CA LEU A 48 15.57 16.36 -24.38
C LEU A 48 14.38 15.43 -24.14
N GLN A 49 13.42 15.87 -23.31
CA GLN A 49 12.22 15.10 -22.98
C GLN A 49 11.29 14.96 -24.19
N CYS A 50 11.15 16.00 -25.02
CA CYS A 50 10.37 15.95 -26.25
C CYS A 50 11.01 15.05 -27.32
N ARG A 51 12.35 15.07 -27.45
CA ARG A 51 13.10 14.20 -28.38
C ARG A 51 13.02 12.73 -28.00
N LEU A 52 13.18 12.42 -26.71
CA LEU A 52 13.04 11.06 -26.21
C LEU A 52 11.62 10.55 -26.39
N ALA A 53 10.61 11.35 -26.04
CA ALA A 53 9.20 10.98 -26.25
C ALA A 53 8.90 10.64 -27.72
N ALA A 54 9.40 11.44 -28.67
CA ALA A 54 9.21 11.19 -30.10
C ALA A 54 9.80 9.84 -30.58
N LYS A 55 10.87 9.36 -29.94
CA LYS A 55 11.49 8.05 -30.23
C LYS A 55 10.70 6.86 -29.67
N PHE A 56 9.84 7.08 -28.67
CA PHE A 56 8.99 6.04 -28.05
C PHE A 56 7.53 6.07 -28.54
N CYS A 57 7.17 6.97 -29.46
CA CYS A 57 5.80 7.12 -29.97
C CYS A 57 5.41 6.16 -31.10
N ASP A 58 6.34 5.33 -31.61
CA ASP A 58 5.94 4.22 -32.49
C ASP A 58 5.30 3.14 -31.62
N GLY A 59 4.01 2.90 -31.80
CA GLY A 59 3.08 2.22 -30.87
C GLY A 59 3.36 0.75 -30.51
N ALA A 60 4.59 0.27 -30.61
CA ALA A 60 5.03 -1.01 -30.09
C ALA A 60 5.24 -0.91 -28.57
N ARG A 61 4.15 -1.09 -27.80
CA ARG A 61 4.23 -1.43 -26.38
C ARG A 61 5.14 -2.66 -26.23
N PRO A 62 6.24 -2.60 -25.46
CA PRO A 62 7.06 -3.80 -25.23
C PRO A 62 6.26 -4.77 -24.34
N THR A 63 5.69 -5.80 -24.95
CA THR A 63 5.05 -6.91 -24.25
C THR A 63 6.13 -7.80 -23.65
N LEU A 64 6.23 -7.82 -22.32
CA LEU A 64 7.11 -8.74 -21.61
C LEU A 64 6.47 -10.13 -21.59
N LEU A 65 6.88 -11.00 -22.53
CA LEU A 65 6.61 -12.44 -22.45
C LEU A 65 7.74 -13.11 -21.67
N PHE A 66 7.41 -13.60 -20.47
CA PHE A 66 8.24 -14.52 -19.72
C PHE A 66 7.77 -15.94 -20.03
N GLU A 67 8.56 -16.72 -20.77
CA GLU A 67 8.38 -18.17 -20.78
C GLU A 67 9.72 -18.92 -20.76
N GLY A 68 9.84 -19.81 -19.77
CA GLY A 68 10.42 -21.14 -19.97
C GLY A 68 11.79 -21.42 -19.39
N SER A 69 11.86 -21.83 -18.11
CA SER A 69 12.57 -23.07 -17.74
C SER A 69 12.08 -23.63 -16.40
N PRO A 70 12.10 -24.97 -16.24
CA PRO A 70 11.34 -25.68 -15.23
C PRO A 70 12.10 -25.66 -13.91
N LEU A 71 11.59 -24.90 -12.94
CA LEU A 71 12.10 -24.93 -11.58
C LEU A 71 11.07 -25.62 -10.69
N ALA A 72 11.55 -26.65 -10.02
CA ALA A 72 10.82 -27.48 -9.11
C ALA A 72 10.07 -26.65 -8.07
N SER A 73 8.76 -26.91 -7.98
CA SER A 73 7.80 -26.87 -6.86
C SER A 73 8.01 -26.09 -5.54
N THR A 74 9.10 -25.42 -5.23
CA THR A 74 9.25 -24.69 -3.96
C THR A 74 10.20 -23.52 -4.10
N ASP A 75 9.76 -22.45 -4.78
CA ASP A 75 10.38 -21.11 -4.64
C ASP A 75 9.35 -20.01 -4.92
N PHE A 76 8.11 -20.22 -4.50
CA PHE A 76 7.03 -19.22 -4.46
C PHE A 76 7.10 -18.32 -3.21
N LEU A 77 8.23 -18.30 -2.49
CA LEU A 77 8.42 -17.58 -1.22
C LEU A 77 9.57 -16.59 -1.30
N ARG A 78 9.60 -15.76 -2.36
CA ARG A 78 10.59 -14.68 -2.47
C ARG A 78 9.98 -13.31 -2.82
N GLU A 79 8.67 -13.16 -2.66
CA GLU A 79 8.02 -11.85 -2.52
C GLU A 79 7.98 -11.36 -1.06
N ASP A 80 8.23 -12.21 -0.07
CA ASP A 80 8.06 -11.85 1.35
C ASP A 80 9.22 -11.04 1.95
N VAL A 81 10.42 -11.07 1.35
CA VAL A 81 11.63 -10.51 1.97
C VAL A 81 11.88 -9.04 1.61
N SER A 82 11.25 -8.50 0.56
CA SER A 82 11.43 -7.07 0.18
C SER A 82 10.27 -6.16 0.57
N LEU A 83 9.07 -6.70 0.80
CA LEU A 83 7.95 -5.93 1.36
C LEU A 83 8.12 -5.64 2.86
N ALA A 84 9.12 -6.22 3.51
CA ALA A 84 9.53 -5.88 4.89
C ALA A 84 10.51 -4.70 4.95
N VAL A 85 11.30 -4.49 3.91
CA VAL A 85 12.36 -3.46 3.83
C VAL A 85 11.91 -2.22 3.04
N VAL A 86 10.98 -2.39 2.08
CA VAL A 86 10.26 -1.28 1.42
C VAL A 86 9.01 -0.86 2.22
N ARG A 87 8.84 -1.41 3.44
CA ARG A 87 8.04 -0.75 4.47
C ARG A 87 8.70 0.59 4.70
N ARG A 88 8.13 1.66 4.13
CA ARG A 88 8.36 3.03 4.61
C ARG A 88 8.48 2.91 6.13
N ALA A 89 9.68 3.13 6.65
CA ALA A 89 9.86 3.22 8.08
C ALA A 89 8.89 4.32 8.50
N LEU A 90 7.77 3.92 9.13
CA LEU A 90 6.90 4.88 9.77
C LEU A 90 7.82 5.70 10.67
N PRO A 91 7.82 7.04 10.56
CA PRO A 91 8.66 7.84 11.42
C PRO A 91 8.41 7.39 12.86
N GLU A 92 9.48 7.15 13.63
CA GLU A 92 9.40 6.46 14.92
C GLU A 92 8.36 7.08 15.85
N GLU A 93 8.14 8.39 15.72
CA GLU A 93 7.13 9.17 16.43
C GLU A 93 5.69 8.71 16.14
N GLU A 94 5.32 8.49 14.88
CA GLU A 94 3.96 8.07 14.50
C GLU A 94 3.68 6.62 14.92
N ALA A 95 4.69 5.76 14.80
CA ALA A 95 4.62 4.39 15.30
C ALA A 95 4.38 4.36 16.82
N LEU A 96 5.04 5.26 17.58
CA LEU A 96 4.84 5.37 19.02
C LEU A 96 3.43 5.85 19.38
N LEU A 97 2.90 6.83 18.66
CA LEU A 97 1.52 7.31 18.85
C LEU A 97 0.50 6.20 18.60
N LEU A 98 0.66 5.46 17.51
CA LEU A 98 -0.23 4.35 17.16
C LEU A 98 -0.16 3.22 18.22
N GLN A 99 1.05 2.85 18.67
CA GLN A 99 1.21 1.85 19.73
C GLN A 99 0.58 2.30 21.05
N THR A 100 0.73 3.57 21.42
CA THR A 100 0.13 4.15 22.62
C THR A 100 -1.40 4.10 22.56
N ALA A 101 -1.97 4.47 21.40
CA ALA A 101 -3.41 4.40 21.18
C ALA A 101 -3.93 2.95 21.23
N ARG A 102 -3.23 1.99 20.60
CA ARG A 102 -3.60 0.56 20.65
C ARG A 102 -3.58 0.01 22.07
N LYS A 103 -2.56 0.36 22.87
CA LYS A 103 -2.50 0.00 24.30
C LYS A 103 -3.72 0.57 25.03
N ALA A 104 -4.05 1.84 24.83
CA ALA A 104 -5.21 2.46 25.46
C ALA A 104 -6.53 1.74 25.08
N VAL A 105 -6.70 1.33 23.81
CA VAL A 105 -7.87 0.57 23.35
C VAL A 105 -7.95 -0.82 24.01
N SER A 106 -6.81 -1.48 24.25
CA SER A 106 -6.78 -2.78 24.94
C SER A 106 -7.22 -2.73 26.40
N HIS A 107 -7.09 -1.57 27.06
CA HIS A 107 -7.48 -1.38 28.47
C HIS A 107 -8.95 -0.97 28.66
N VAL A 108 -9.74 -0.85 27.58
CA VAL A 108 -11.15 -0.47 27.66
C VAL A 108 -11.98 -1.58 28.29
N LYS A 109 -12.73 -1.25 29.35
CA LYS A 109 -13.62 -2.20 30.02
C LYS A 109 -14.90 -2.44 29.21
N ALA A 110 -15.34 -3.70 29.16
CA ALA A 110 -16.57 -4.11 28.48
C ALA A 110 -17.81 -3.40 29.03
N ASP A 111 -17.84 -3.08 30.33
CA ASP A 111 -18.97 -2.40 30.98
C ASP A 111 -19.27 -1.03 30.34
N HIS A 112 -18.23 -0.27 30.00
CA HIS A 112 -18.40 1.04 29.38
C HIS A 112 -18.93 0.94 27.94
N LEU A 113 -18.59 -0.13 27.21
CA LEU A 113 -19.17 -0.40 25.89
C LEU A 113 -20.63 -0.85 26.00
N GLN A 114 -20.98 -1.57 27.05
CA GLN A 114 -22.37 -1.97 27.31
C GLN A 114 -23.26 -0.76 27.60
N LEU A 115 -22.77 0.23 28.37
CA LEU A 115 -23.48 1.50 28.59
C LEU A 115 -23.83 2.22 27.28
N VAL A 116 -22.93 2.21 26.29
CA VAL A 116 -23.18 2.81 24.98
C VAL A 116 -24.26 2.04 24.21
N LYS A 117 -24.31 0.70 24.34
CA LYS A 117 -25.31 -0.14 23.66
C LYS A 117 -26.73 0.04 24.22
N ASP A 118 -26.84 0.34 25.50
CA ASP A 118 -28.13 0.47 26.19
C ASP A 118 -28.83 1.80 25.86
N LEU A 119 -28.13 2.76 25.25
CA LEU A 119 -28.71 4.01 24.78
C LEU A 119 -29.74 3.78 23.67
N ARG A 120 -30.92 4.41 23.80
CA ARG A 120 -31.95 4.38 22.74
C ARG A 120 -31.51 5.12 21.49
N MET A 121 -30.86 6.27 21.66
CA MET A 121 -30.39 7.14 20.59
C MET A 121 -28.92 7.49 20.83
N PRO A 122 -28.04 7.38 19.82
CA PRO A 122 -26.65 7.77 19.97
C PRO A 122 -26.54 9.31 19.96
N PRO A 123 -25.87 9.93 20.94
CA PRO A 123 -25.45 11.32 20.82
C PRO A 123 -24.45 11.46 19.66
N GLU A 124 -24.47 12.61 19.00
CA GLU A 124 -23.72 12.91 17.78
C GLU A 124 -22.22 12.51 17.87
N PRO A 125 -21.48 12.84 18.94
CA PRO A 125 -20.05 12.49 19.01
C PRO A 125 -19.78 10.98 19.04
N LEU A 126 -20.69 10.18 19.61
CA LEU A 126 -20.52 8.73 19.61
C LEU A 126 -20.82 8.14 18.22
N HIS A 127 -21.79 8.71 17.50
CA HIS A 127 -22.10 8.29 16.15
C HIS A 127 -20.90 8.52 15.22
N ASP A 128 -20.29 9.70 15.27
CA ASP A 128 -19.17 10.07 14.39
C ASP A 128 -17.93 9.20 14.64
N VAL A 129 -17.57 8.96 15.90
CA VAL A 129 -16.43 8.10 16.27
C VAL A 129 -16.69 6.65 15.85
N LEU A 130 -17.90 6.14 16.06
CA LEU A 130 -18.26 4.77 15.63
C LEU A 130 -18.31 4.64 14.11
N ALA A 131 -18.83 5.64 13.40
CA ALA A 131 -18.86 5.65 11.94
C ALA A 131 -17.45 5.62 11.36
N ALA A 132 -16.53 6.43 11.89
CA ALA A 132 -15.13 6.41 11.50
C ALA A 132 -14.45 5.06 11.83
N THR A 133 -14.70 4.51 13.03
CA THR A 133 -14.17 3.19 13.43
C THR A 133 -14.67 2.06 12.53
N MET A 134 -15.95 2.09 12.15
CA MET A 134 -16.56 1.10 11.26
C MET A 134 -16.02 1.24 9.83
N SER A 135 -15.82 2.46 9.36
CA SER A 135 -15.21 2.74 8.04
C SER A 135 -13.79 2.20 7.94
N LEU A 136 -12.99 2.30 9.01
CA LEU A 136 -11.65 1.70 9.13
C LEU A 136 -11.64 0.18 8.92
N LEU A 137 -12.76 -0.50 9.19
CA LEU A 137 -12.92 -1.95 9.04
C LEU A 137 -13.75 -2.33 7.79
N ASP A 138 -13.87 -1.40 6.84
CA ASP A 138 -14.62 -1.51 5.58
C ASP A 138 -16.13 -1.77 5.78
N LEU A 139 -16.70 -1.39 6.93
CA LEU A 139 -18.14 -1.49 7.19
C LEU A 139 -18.83 -0.18 6.77
N ARG A 140 -19.46 -0.21 5.59
CA ARG A 140 -20.10 0.97 4.97
C ARG A 140 -21.44 1.39 5.61
N GLU A 141 -22.03 0.53 6.44
CA GLU A 141 -23.35 0.76 7.02
C GLU A 141 -23.26 1.45 8.38
N HIS A 142 -23.52 2.76 8.42
CA HIS A 142 -23.45 3.60 9.64
C HIS A 142 -24.79 3.78 10.35
N ASN A 143 -25.71 2.82 10.21
CA ASN A 143 -26.97 2.85 10.94
C ASN A 143 -26.75 2.41 12.41
N TRP A 144 -27.56 2.95 13.33
CA TRP A 144 -27.41 2.67 14.77
C TRP A 144 -27.55 1.18 15.13
N VAL A 145 -28.35 0.43 14.35
CA VAL A 145 -28.52 -1.02 14.55
C VAL A 145 -27.21 -1.76 14.23
N SER A 146 -26.54 -1.39 13.14
CA SER A 146 -25.23 -1.91 12.74
C SER A 146 -24.15 -1.52 13.73
N MET A 147 -24.17 -0.29 14.25
CA MET A 147 -23.26 0.16 15.31
C MET A 147 -23.42 -0.69 16.59
N LYS A 148 -24.66 -0.98 17.01
CA LYS A 148 -24.90 -1.85 18.17
C LYS A 148 -24.47 -3.30 17.91
N LYS A 149 -24.68 -3.82 16.69
CA LYS A 149 -24.17 -5.15 16.30
C LYS A 149 -22.64 -5.17 16.34
N PHE A 150 -21.99 -4.12 15.87
CA PHE A 150 -20.54 -3.95 15.91
C PHE A 150 -20.01 -3.97 17.35
N LEU A 151 -20.60 -3.19 18.26
CA LEU A 151 -20.26 -3.18 19.69
C LEU A 151 -20.58 -4.49 20.42
N SER A 152 -21.46 -5.32 19.86
CA SER A 152 -21.79 -6.64 20.43
C SER A 152 -20.74 -7.71 20.11
N GLN A 153 -19.87 -7.46 19.13
CA GLN A 153 -18.78 -8.39 18.79
C GLN A 153 -17.64 -8.24 19.79
N ARG A 154 -17.36 -9.30 20.57
CA ARG A 154 -16.24 -9.32 21.52
C ARG A 154 -14.87 -9.14 20.86
N ALA A 155 -14.77 -9.50 19.58
CA ALA A 155 -13.55 -9.41 18.79
C ALA A 155 -13.24 -8.00 18.27
N ILE A 156 -14.11 -7.01 18.49
CA ILE A 156 -13.93 -5.64 17.98
C ILE A 156 -12.63 -4.99 18.44
N VAL A 157 -12.33 -5.09 19.74
CA VAL A 157 -11.12 -4.53 20.35
C VAL A 157 -9.88 -5.20 19.77
N SER A 158 -9.90 -6.53 19.65
CA SER A 158 -8.81 -7.30 19.05
C SER A 158 -8.60 -6.96 17.57
N ARG A 159 -9.68 -6.77 16.80
CA ARG A 159 -9.60 -6.36 15.38
C ARG A 159 -8.96 -4.99 15.23
N LEU A 160 -9.30 -4.04 16.09
CA LEU A 160 -8.71 -2.70 16.06
C LEU A 160 -7.22 -2.68 16.42
N ILE A 161 -6.80 -3.51 17.38
CA ILE A 161 -5.40 -3.63 17.77
C ILE A 161 -4.56 -4.29 16.66
N ALA A 162 -5.13 -5.28 15.97
CA ALA A 162 -4.48 -6.01 14.88
C ALA A 162 -4.44 -5.24 13.55
N LEU A 163 -5.20 -4.14 13.42
CA LEU A 163 -5.32 -3.39 12.18
C LEU A 163 -4.04 -2.60 11.93
N GLU A 164 -3.37 -2.88 10.81
CA GLU A 164 -2.20 -2.10 10.36
C GLU A 164 -2.61 -0.99 9.38
N PRO A 165 -2.03 0.22 9.47
CA PRO A 165 -2.40 1.35 8.59
C PRO A 165 -2.26 1.04 7.09
N GLN A 166 -1.33 0.15 6.74
CA GLN A 166 -1.04 -0.27 5.37
C GLN A 166 -2.10 -1.23 4.79
N GLN A 167 -2.90 -1.89 5.64
CA GLN A 167 -3.92 -2.85 5.21
C GLN A 167 -5.25 -2.16 4.84
N VAL A 168 -5.40 -0.88 5.20
CA VAL A 168 -6.65 -0.14 5.00
C VAL A 168 -6.73 0.32 3.55
N SER A 169 -7.85 0.01 2.88
CA SER A 169 -8.12 0.47 1.50
C SER A 169 -8.20 1.99 1.41
N PHE A 170 -7.76 2.56 0.29
CA PHE A 170 -7.81 4.00 0.03
C PHE A 170 -9.23 4.58 0.16
N ASP A 171 -10.26 3.85 -0.30
CA ASP A 171 -11.67 4.27 -0.15
C ASP A 171 -12.05 4.50 1.31
N SER A 172 -11.57 3.64 2.19
CA SER A 172 -11.86 3.69 3.63
C SER A 172 -11.06 4.76 4.34
N GLN A 173 -9.83 5.03 3.87
CA GLN A 173 -9.04 6.16 4.34
C GLN A 173 -9.76 7.48 4.02
N LEU A 174 -10.24 7.64 2.79
CA LEU A 174 -10.97 8.83 2.34
C LEU A 174 -12.29 9.01 3.12
N ALA A 175 -13.06 7.94 3.32
CA ALA A 175 -14.29 7.98 4.10
C ALA A 175 -14.04 8.42 5.55
N VAL A 176 -12.98 7.92 6.18
CA VAL A 176 -12.60 8.29 7.55
C VAL A 176 -12.15 9.75 7.61
N GLU A 177 -11.35 10.20 6.65
CA GLU A 177 -10.93 11.60 6.57
C GLU A 177 -12.12 12.54 6.40
N GLU A 178 -13.09 12.19 5.55
CA GLU A 178 -14.30 12.98 5.35
C GLU A 178 -15.13 13.09 6.64
N ILE A 179 -15.32 11.99 7.36
CA ILE A 179 -16.06 11.97 8.64
C ILE A 179 -15.35 12.86 9.67
N VAL A 180 -14.03 12.71 9.81
CA VAL A 180 -13.25 13.49 10.79
C VAL A 180 -13.20 14.96 10.42
N HIS A 181 -13.11 15.30 9.14
CA HIS A 181 -13.11 16.69 8.68
C HIS A 181 -14.47 17.35 8.91
N ARG A 182 -15.57 16.66 8.56
CA ARG A 182 -16.94 17.15 8.73
C ARG A 182 -17.31 17.33 10.21
N HIS A 183 -16.88 16.38 11.05
CA HIS A 183 -17.24 16.33 12.47
C HIS A 183 -16.03 16.52 13.40
N HIS A 184 -15.10 17.43 13.07
CA HIS A 184 -13.87 17.63 13.86
C HIS A 184 -14.11 17.87 15.35
N ASN A 185 -15.20 18.58 15.69
CA ASN A 185 -15.60 18.84 17.07
C ASN A 185 -15.93 17.58 17.87
N SER A 186 -16.48 16.56 17.20
CA SER A 186 -16.81 15.26 17.79
C SER A 186 -15.57 14.44 18.14
N PHE A 187 -14.40 14.75 17.58
CA PHE A 187 -13.13 14.06 17.87
C PHE A 187 -12.31 14.74 18.98
N ASN A 188 -12.83 15.81 19.59
CA ASN A 188 -12.20 16.45 20.74
C ASN A 188 -12.33 15.59 22.00
N HIS A 189 -11.23 15.45 22.72
CA HIS A 189 -11.16 14.65 23.95
C HIS A 189 -12.21 15.10 24.99
N GLU A 190 -12.40 16.41 25.16
CA GLU A 190 -13.37 16.97 26.11
C GLU A 190 -14.83 16.64 25.75
N VAL A 191 -15.14 16.60 24.45
CA VAL A 191 -16.51 16.32 23.98
C VAL A 191 -16.82 14.83 24.13
N ILE A 192 -15.90 13.96 23.68
CA ILE A 192 -16.10 12.51 23.74
C ILE A 192 -16.09 12.01 25.18
N SER A 193 -15.19 12.50 26.03
CA SER A 193 -15.10 12.06 27.43
C SER A 193 -16.37 12.33 28.23
N ARG A 194 -17.10 13.41 27.91
CA ARG A 194 -18.42 13.71 28.49
C ARG A 194 -19.50 12.70 28.07
N CYS A 195 -19.41 12.15 26.86
CA CYS A 195 -20.36 11.17 26.35
C CYS A 195 -19.99 9.73 26.74
N SER A 196 -18.74 9.32 26.51
CA SER A 196 -18.23 8.00 26.85
C SER A 196 -16.71 7.96 26.94
N ILE A 197 -16.22 7.55 28.11
CA ILE A 197 -14.79 7.34 28.38
C ILE A 197 -14.23 6.19 27.51
N ALA A 198 -15.05 5.21 27.12
CA ALA A 198 -14.61 4.07 26.32
C ALA A 198 -14.24 4.42 24.88
N LEU A 199 -14.83 5.46 24.30
CA LEU A 199 -14.57 5.86 22.90
C LEU A 199 -13.44 6.88 22.76
N VAL A 200 -12.98 7.46 23.86
CA VAL A 200 -11.80 8.33 23.88
C VAL A 200 -10.57 7.66 23.21
N PRO A 201 -10.16 6.43 23.60
CA PRO A 201 -9.02 5.79 22.96
C PRO A 201 -9.28 5.41 21.49
N PHE A 202 -10.54 5.22 21.08
CA PHE A 202 -10.89 4.97 19.67
C PHE A 202 -10.66 6.22 18.82
N ALA A 203 -11.06 7.39 19.33
CA ALA A 203 -10.81 8.66 18.65
C ALA A 203 -9.31 8.96 18.55
N THR A 204 -8.54 8.71 19.61
CA THR A 204 -7.07 8.84 19.58
C THR A 204 -6.45 7.89 18.56
N LEU A 205 -6.96 6.65 18.46
CA LEU A 205 -6.51 5.67 17.47
C LEU A 205 -6.76 6.17 16.04
N ILE A 206 -7.98 6.63 15.74
CA ILE A 206 -8.33 7.17 14.40
C ILE A 206 -7.41 8.35 14.02
N ARG A 207 -7.12 9.25 14.96
CA ARG A 207 -6.20 10.36 14.73
C ARG A 207 -4.78 9.89 14.44
N ALA A 208 -4.31 8.82 15.10
CA ALA A 208 -3.02 8.22 14.83
C ALA A 208 -2.97 7.59 13.42
N PHE A 209 -4.05 6.91 12.98
CA PHE A 209 -4.15 6.40 11.62
C PHE A 209 -4.12 7.53 10.57
N LEU A 210 -4.85 8.63 10.81
CA LEU A 210 -4.84 9.78 9.91
C LEU A 210 -3.47 10.45 9.82
N ALA A 211 -2.73 10.54 10.93
CA ALA A 211 -1.36 11.06 10.92
C ALA A 211 -0.46 10.16 10.06
N CYS A 212 -0.57 8.85 10.24
CA CYS A 212 0.19 7.85 9.49
C CYS A 212 -0.08 7.87 7.97
N TRP A 213 -1.30 8.20 7.53
CA TRP A 213 -1.61 8.29 6.10
C TRP A 213 -1.18 9.62 5.46
N LYS A 214 -0.95 10.66 6.28
CA LYS A 214 -0.53 11.98 5.81
C LYS A 214 0.99 12.13 5.65
N ALA A 215 1.76 11.20 6.20
CA ALA A 215 3.22 11.13 6.12
C ALA A 215 3.74 10.46 4.84
#